data_AF-A0A953W5A8-F1
#
_entry.id   AF-A0A953W5A8-F1
#
_cell.length_a   1.000
_cell.length_b   1.000
_cell.length_c   1.000
_cell.angle_alpha   90.00
_cell.angle_beta   90.00
_cell.angle_gamma   90.00
#
_symmetry.space_group_name_H-M   'P 1'
#
loop_
_entity.id
_entity.type
_entity.pdbx_description
1 polymer ?
#
loop_
_entity_poly.entity_id
_entity_poly.type
_entity_poly.pdbx_seq_one_letter_code
_entity_poly.pdbx_strand_id
1 'polypeptide(L)'
;MRRLTLAFVVAGGLAVACAQPQTQTHIQPGADIGVADNPVTCVALAEALRTCAPASCQQRHPFVGTFMIEHRITGMDGETCGYTQSMPGDMSMRCRFTPGGRSEMADLIVEMQRGNFSGGTGQQNVLTRECEVRDRDGNVLPWG
;
A
#
# COMPACT_ATOMS: atom_id res chain seq x y z
N MET A 1 -45.76 -15.44 -72.00
CA MET A 1 -44.69 -15.12 -72.98
C MET A 1 -44.03 -13.83 -72.57
N ARG A 2 -42.70 -13.74 -72.75
CA ARG A 2 -41.82 -12.56 -72.54
C ARG A 2 -41.65 -12.12 -71.08
N ARG A 3 -40.49 -11.64 -70.63
CA ARG A 3 -39.10 -11.60 -71.13
C ARG A 3 -38.26 -11.24 -69.90
N LEU A 4 -37.02 -11.73 -69.88
CA LEU A 4 -35.84 -11.15 -69.22
C LEU A 4 -35.92 -9.62 -69.08
N THR A 5 -35.19 -9.02 -68.12
CA THR A 5 -33.94 -8.25 -68.39
C THR A 5 -33.38 -7.58 -67.11
N LEU A 6 -32.09 -7.85 -66.88
CA LEU A 6 -31.00 -7.10 -66.22
C LEU A 6 -31.07 -6.59 -64.77
N ALA A 7 -29.97 -6.95 -64.10
CA ALA A 7 -29.33 -6.31 -62.97
C ALA A 7 -28.97 -4.84 -63.21
N PHE A 8 -28.91 -4.06 -62.12
CA PHE A 8 -27.91 -2.99 -61.97
C PHE A 8 -27.53 -2.83 -60.48
N VAL A 9 -26.22 -2.80 -60.27
CA VAL A 9 -25.45 -2.56 -59.04
C VAL A 9 -25.41 -1.07 -58.74
N VAL A 10 -25.69 -0.62 -57.52
CA VAL A 10 -25.18 0.63 -56.90
C VAL A 10 -25.23 0.45 -55.37
N ALA A 11 -24.13 0.11 -54.71
CA ALA A 11 -23.21 1.03 -54.02
C ALA A 11 -23.90 2.04 -53.09
N GLY A 12 -23.72 1.91 -51.77
CA GLY A 12 -24.25 2.87 -50.82
C GLY A 12 -24.11 2.43 -49.37
N GLY A 13 -22.88 2.16 -48.93
CA GLY A 13 -22.57 2.04 -47.53
C GLY A 13 -22.58 3.41 -46.86
N LEU A 14 -23.42 3.57 -45.84
CA LEU A 14 -23.31 4.60 -44.79
C LEU A 14 -24.00 4.01 -43.55
N ALA A 15 -23.33 3.04 -42.92
CA ALA A 15 -23.69 2.64 -41.57
C ALA A 15 -23.17 3.74 -40.63
N VAL A 16 -24.10 4.53 -40.09
CA VAL A 16 -23.85 5.41 -38.96
C VAL A 16 -23.53 4.51 -37.77
N ALA A 17 -22.24 4.26 -37.56
CA ALA A 17 -21.75 3.61 -36.36
C ALA A 17 -21.88 4.59 -35.21
N CYS A 18 -22.85 4.36 -34.33
CA CYS A 18 -22.82 4.89 -32.98
C CYS A 18 -21.51 4.42 -32.35
N ALA A 19 -20.53 5.33 -32.23
CA ALA A 19 -19.29 5.09 -31.51
C ALA A 19 -19.64 4.90 -30.03
N GLN A 20 -19.83 3.64 -29.63
CA GLN A 20 -19.90 3.27 -28.22
C GLN A 20 -18.49 3.45 -27.64
N PRO A 21 -18.31 4.19 -26.54
CA PRO A 21 -17.03 4.26 -25.86
C PRO A 21 -16.71 2.86 -25.35
N GLN A 22 -15.67 2.25 -25.92
CA GLN A 22 -15.18 0.97 -25.44
C GLN A 22 -14.51 1.21 -24.09
N THR A 23 -15.24 0.93 -23.01
CA THR A 23 -14.66 0.68 -21.70
C THR A 23 -13.86 -0.61 -21.81
N GLN A 24 -12.61 -0.50 -22.24
CA GLN A 24 -11.64 -1.58 -22.09
C GLN A 24 -11.35 -1.72 -20.60
N THR A 25 -12.12 -2.59 -19.95
CA THR A 25 -11.73 -3.15 -18.65
C THR A 25 -10.55 -4.08 -18.92
N HIS A 26 -9.35 -3.50 -18.91
CA HIS A 26 -8.12 -4.27 -18.80
C HIS A 26 -8.08 -4.86 -17.40
N ILE A 27 -8.57 -6.10 -17.24
CA ILE A 27 -8.34 -6.88 -16.01
C ILE A 27 -6.84 -7.24 -16.03
N GLN A 28 -6.02 -6.47 -15.30
CA GLN A 28 -4.67 -6.90 -14.92
C GLN A 28 -4.81 -8.03 -13.90
N PRO A 29 -4.16 -9.20 -14.10
CA PRO A 29 -4.08 -10.23 -13.08
C PRO A 29 -2.92 -9.88 -12.13
N GLY A 30 -3.29 -9.36 -10.96
CA GLY A 30 -2.37 -9.06 -9.87
C GLY A 30 -3.14 -8.29 -8.79
N ALA A 31 -3.41 -8.95 -7.68
CA ALA A 31 -4.15 -8.38 -6.57
C ALA A 31 -3.26 -7.44 -5.75
N ASP A 32 -3.25 -6.16 -6.06
CA ASP A 32 -3.03 -5.11 -5.09
C ASP A 32 -4.42 -4.66 -4.60
N ILE A 33 -4.76 -5.06 -3.37
CA ILE A 33 -5.85 -4.40 -2.65
C ILE A 33 -5.42 -2.93 -2.58
N GLY A 34 -6.04 -2.10 -3.42
CA GLY A 34 -5.77 -0.67 -3.50
C GLY A 34 -6.05 -0.02 -2.16
N VAL A 35 -5.04 -0.02 -1.29
CA VAL A 35 -5.00 0.81 -0.09
C VAL A 35 -4.85 2.23 -0.62
N ALA A 36 -5.86 3.07 -0.40
CA ALA A 36 -5.73 4.50 -0.69
C ALA A 36 -4.52 5.04 0.09
N ASP A 37 -3.44 5.39 -0.61
CA ASP A 37 -2.32 6.11 -0.04
C ASP A 37 -2.85 7.48 0.41
N ASN A 38 -3.22 7.59 1.68
CA ASN A 38 -3.56 8.86 2.32
C ASN A 38 -2.28 9.41 2.95
N PRO A 39 -1.51 10.26 2.26
CA PRO A 39 -0.30 10.83 2.83
C PRO A 39 -0.68 11.71 4.03
N VAL A 40 -0.08 11.42 5.18
CA VAL A 40 -0.21 12.19 6.41
C VAL A 40 1.17 12.69 6.85
N THR A 41 1.20 13.71 7.70
CA THR A 41 2.44 14.04 8.40
C THR A 41 2.82 12.85 9.28
N CYS A 42 4.10 12.56 9.47
CA CYS A 42 4.46 11.46 10.37
C CYS A 42 3.93 11.70 11.78
N VAL A 43 3.76 12.96 12.20
CA VAL A 43 3.08 13.33 13.45
C VAL A 43 1.66 12.77 13.53
N ALA A 44 0.88 12.83 12.44
CA ALA A 44 -0.47 12.30 12.40
C ALA A 44 -0.53 10.76 12.22
N LEU A 45 0.58 10.09 11.92
CA LEU A 45 0.62 8.64 11.73
C LEU A 45 0.27 7.87 13.01
N ALA A 46 0.68 8.36 14.19
CA ALA A 46 0.36 7.70 15.45
C ALA A 46 -1.16 7.59 15.68
N GLU A 47 -1.89 8.66 15.36
CA GLU A 47 -3.36 8.67 15.50
C GLU A 47 -4.05 7.79 14.46
N ALA A 48 -3.55 7.81 13.22
CA ALA A 48 -4.00 6.87 12.20
C ALA A 48 -3.77 5.42 12.64
N LEU A 49 -2.66 5.11 13.33
CA LEU A 49 -2.38 3.75 13.80
C LEU A 49 -3.32 3.31 14.92
N ARG A 50 -3.63 4.19 15.88
CA ARG A 50 -4.59 3.89 16.96
C ARG A 50 -5.96 3.48 16.42
N THR A 51 -6.42 4.16 15.37
CA THR A 51 -7.70 3.90 14.70
C THR A 51 -7.60 2.88 13.57
N CYS A 52 -6.39 2.44 13.23
CA CYS A 52 -6.08 1.66 12.04
C CYS A 52 -6.64 2.27 10.74
N ALA A 53 -6.62 3.60 10.65
CA ALA A 53 -6.95 4.30 9.42
C ALA A 53 -5.81 4.12 8.40
N PRO A 54 -6.10 3.71 7.15
CA PRO A 54 -5.09 3.66 6.10
C PRO A 54 -4.43 5.02 5.90
N ALA A 55 -3.11 5.05 6.04
CA ALA A 55 -2.31 6.26 5.97
C ALA A 55 -0.85 5.92 5.67
N SER A 56 -0.11 6.86 5.08
CA SER A 56 1.32 6.72 4.88
C SER A 56 2.07 8.02 5.17
N CYS A 57 3.33 7.91 5.58
CA CYS A 57 4.21 9.06 5.74
C CYS A 57 5.64 8.68 5.39
N GLN A 58 6.48 9.69 5.10
CA GLN A 58 7.91 9.48 4.89
C GLN A 58 8.72 10.36 5.85
N GLN A 59 9.78 9.78 6.42
CA GLN A 59 10.76 10.51 7.23
C GLN A 59 12.19 10.12 6.88
N ARG A 60 13.14 11.04 7.06
CA ARG A 60 14.56 10.73 6.82
C ARG A 60 15.06 9.77 7.89
N HIS A 61 15.84 8.76 7.49
CA HIS A 61 16.48 7.88 8.43
C HIS A 61 17.54 8.63 9.25
N PRO A 62 17.54 8.52 10.59
CA PRO A 62 18.41 9.33 11.45
C PRO A 62 19.90 9.05 11.25
N PHE A 63 20.26 7.82 10.83
CA PHE A 63 21.65 7.38 10.69
C PHE A 63 22.09 7.10 9.24
N VAL A 64 21.15 7.08 8.29
CA VAL A 64 21.43 6.70 6.89
C VAL A 64 20.98 7.86 6.02
N GLY A 65 21.92 8.78 5.79
CA GLY A 65 21.62 10.14 5.36
C GLY A 65 20.74 10.27 4.13
N THR A 66 20.79 9.34 3.18
CA THR A 66 19.99 9.40 1.93
C THR A 66 18.72 8.55 1.96
N PHE A 67 18.49 7.77 3.01
CA PHE A 67 17.35 6.86 3.07
C PHE A 67 16.11 7.56 3.63
N MET A 68 14.99 7.44 2.92
CA MET A 68 13.67 7.86 3.38
C MET A 68 12.92 6.61 3.86
N ILE A 69 12.57 6.60 5.14
CA ILE A 69 11.71 5.59 5.72
C ILE A 69 10.28 5.92 5.31
N GLU A 70 9.67 5.04 4.52
CA GLU A 70 8.23 5.00 4.33
C GLU A 70 7.59 4.20 5.46
N HIS A 71 6.55 4.78 6.05
CA HIS A 71 5.63 4.11 6.96
C HIS A 71 4.28 4.02 6.26
N ARG A 72 3.63 2.86 6.32
CA ARG A 72 2.30 2.66 5.74
C ARG A 72 1.44 1.81 6.66
N ILE A 73 0.24 2.28 6.93
CA ILE A 73 -0.83 1.54 7.60
C ILE A 73 -1.75 1.05 6.48
N THR A 74 -1.92 -0.26 6.35
CA THR A 74 -2.73 -0.86 5.28
C THR A 74 -4.21 -0.93 5.65
N GLY A 75 -4.55 -0.70 6.92
CA GLY A 75 -5.89 -0.87 7.47
C GLY A 75 -6.06 -2.22 8.15
N MET A 76 -7.31 -2.50 8.53
CA MET A 76 -7.68 -3.73 9.23
C MET A 76 -7.62 -4.95 8.29
N ASP A 77 -7.03 -6.03 8.78
CA ASP A 77 -7.05 -7.37 8.21
C ASP A 77 -7.51 -8.34 9.31
N GLY A 78 -8.79 -8.69 9.28
CA GLY A 78 -9.46 -9.39 10.38
C GLY A 78 -9.43 -8.58 11.68
N GLU A 79 -8.82 -9.14 12.73
CA GLU A 79 -8.69 -8.50 14.05
C GLU A 79 -7.40 -7.69 14.20
N THR A 80 -6.51 -7.72 13.21
CA THR A 80 -5.21 -7.05 13.26
C THR A 80 -5.15 -5.87 12.33
N CYS A 81 -4.29 -4.91 12.65
CA CYS A 81 -3.98 -3.78 11.78
C CYS A 81 -2.66 -4.01 11.07
N GLY A 82 -2.67 -3.96 9.74
CA GLY A 82 -1.45 -4.10 8.96
C GLY A 82 -0.65 -2.81 8.95
N TYR A 83 0.66 -2.95 9.14
CA TYR A 83 1.61 -1.86 9.05
C TYR A 83 2.90 -2.33 8.38
N THR A 84 3.50 -1.47 7.56
CA THR A 84 4.80 -1.71 6.94
C THR A 84 5.72 -0.51 7.10
N GLN A 85 7.02 -0.79 7.25
CA GLN A 85 8.07 0.20 7.25
C GLN A 85 9.18 -0.21 6.27
N SER A 86 9.65 0.70 5.42
CA SER A 86 10.83 0.44 4.59
C SER A 86 12.11 0.57 5.41
N MET A 87 13.09 -0.29 5.16
CA MET A 87 14.39 -0.27 5.83
C MET A 87 15.53 -0.22 4.79
N PRO A 88 16.72 0.28 5.15
CA PRO A 88 17.87 0.28 4.24
C PRO A 88 18.18 -1.10 3.67
N GLY A 89 18.71 -1.16 2.44
CA GLY A 89 19.03 -2.43 1.78
C GLY A 89 17.83 -3.16 1.17
N ASP A 90 16.79 -2.41 0.78
CA ASP A 90 15.52 -2.94 0.27
C ASP A 90 14.82 -3.92 1.23
N MET A 91 15.10 -3.76 2.52
CA MET A 91 14.45 -4.51 3.57
C MET A 91 13.11 -3.87 3.93
N SER A 92 12.25 -4.64 4.60
CA SER A 92 11.00 -4.11 5.15
C SER A 92 10.69 -4.72 6.50
N MET A 93 10.10 -3.93 7.39
CA MET A 93 9.43 -4.45 8.57
C MET A 93 7.94 -4.53 8.28
N ARG A 94 7.31 -5.66 8.59
CA ARG A 94 5.87 -5.88 8.45
C ARG A 94 5.30 -6.26 9.80
N CYS A 95 4.24 -5.59 10.22
CA CYS A 95 3.60 -5.79 11.50
C CYS A 95 2.12 -6.14 11.31
N ARG A 96 1.60 -6.99 12.19
CA ARG A 96 0.18 -7.28 12.35
C ARG A 96 -0.24 -6.93 13.76
N PHE A 97 -0.68 -5.69 13.94
CA PHE A 97 -0.90 -5.17 15.27
C PHE A 97 -2.24 -5.60 15.87
N THR A 98 -2.20 -6.15 17.07
CA THR A 98 -3.37 -6.28 17.95
C THR A 98 -3.85 -4.89 18.41
N PRO A 99 -5.07 -4.74 18.96
CA PRO A 99 -5.51 -3.46 19.51
C PRO A 99 -4.53 -2.86 20.54
N GLY A 100 -3.91 -3.71 21.36
CA GLY A 100 -2.86 -3.33 22.31
C GLY A 100 -1.58 -2.88 21.59
N GLY A 101 -1.08 -3.70 20.66
CA GLY A 101 0.11 -3.39 19.86
C GLY A 101 0.00 -2.10 19.06
N ARG A 102 -1.20 -1.75 18.54
CA ARG A 102 -1.43 -0.45 17.86
C ARG A 102 -1.18 0.73 18.79
N SER A 103 -1.64 0.63 20.03
CA SER A 103 -1.49 1.69 21.02
C SER A 103 -0.03 1.82 21.43
N GLU A 104 0.63 0.70 21.74
CA GLU A 104 2.06 0.66 22.07
C GLU A 104 2.94 1.24 20.94
N MET A 105 2.68 0.85 19.69
CA MET A 105 3.42 1.36 18.54
C MET A 105 3.12 2.84 18.24
N ALA A 106 1.88 3.29 18.42
CA ALA A 106 1.53 4.69 18.27
C ALA A 106 2.28 5.57 19.29
N ASP A 107 2.40 5.11 20.53
CA ASP A 107 3.16 5.79 21.57
C ASP A 107 4.67 5.81 21.24
N LEU A 108 5.20 4.70 20.70
CA LEU A 108 6.58 4.65 20.20
C LEU A 108 6.84 5.68 19.09
N ILE A 109 5.89 5.83 18.15
CA ILE A 109 5.97 6.84 17.08
C ILE A 109 6.01 8.26 17.64
N VAL A 110 5.21 8.54 18.67
CA VAL A 110 5.22 9.85 19.35
C VAL A 110 6.58 10.11 20.03
N GLU A 111 7.15 9.11 20.70
CA GLU A 111 8.47 9.24 21.35
C GLU A 111 9.61 9.39 20.34
N MET A 112 9.55 8.69 19.19
CA MET A 112 10.49 8.88 18.08
C MET A 112 10.50 10.32 17.58
N GLN A 113 9.31 10.93 17.44
CA GLN A 113 9.19 12.31 16.97
C GLN A 113 9.69 13.34 17.98
N ARG A 114 9.64 13.02 19.26
CA ARG A 114 10.20 13.85 20.33
C ARG A 114 11.72 13.75 20.42
N GLY A 115 12.35 12.87 19.64
CA GLY A 115 13.79 12.60 19.71
C GLY A 115 14.20 11.77 20.93
N ASN A 116 13.23 11.18 21.64
CA ASN A 116 13.46 10.40 22.85
C ASN A 116 13.74 8.92 22.55
N PHE A 117 13.85 8.54 21.28
CA PHE A 117 14.07 7.15 20.90
C PHE A 117 15.52 6.73 21.18
N SER A 118 15.72 6.01 22.28
CA SER A 118 16.91 5.20 22.45
C SER A 118 16.71 3.88 21.69
N GLY A 119 17.55 3.59 20.69
CA GLY A 119 17.46 2.38 19.86
C GLY A 119 17.68 1.04 20.57
N GLY A 120 17.51 0.98 21.90
CA GLY A 120 17.62 -0.23 22.71
C GLY A 120 16.39 -1.12 22.59
N THR A 121 16.63 -2.41 22.32
CA THR A 121 15.63 -3.46 22.10
C THR A 121 14.73 -3.74 23.32
N GLY A 122 15.14 -3.34 24.54
CA GLY A 122 14.37 -3.56 25.77
C GLY A 122 13.05 -2.78 25.86
N GLN A 123 12.88 -1.69 25.09
CA GLN A 123 11.64 -0.89 25.04
C GLN A 123 10.81 -1.15 23.77
N GLN A 124 11.25 -2.06 22.89
CA GLN A 124 10.66 -2.33 21.58
C GLN A 124 9.84 -3.62 21.56
N ASN A 125 9.23 -3.98 22.69
CA ASN A 125 8.56 -5.26 22.88
C ASN A 125 7.40 -5.47 21.89
N VAL A 126 6.76 -4.40 21.41
CA VAL A 126 5.75 -4.52 20.35
C VAL A 126 6.36 -4.92 18.99
N LEU A 127 7.55 -4.42 18.67
CA LEU A 127 8.21 -4.71 17.39
C LEU A 127 8.63 -6.18 17.32
N THR A 128 9.25 -6.69 18.37
CA THR A 128 9.71 -8.09 18.40
C THR A 128 8.55 -9.10 18.53
N ARG A 129 7.41 -8.71 19.12
CA ARG A 129 6.24 -9.58 19.29
C ARG A 129 5.33 -9.62 18.07
N GLU A 130 5.11 -8.50 17.41
CA GLU A 130 4.05 -8.35 16.40
C GLU A 130 4.57 -7.98 15.00
N CYS A 131 5.90 -7.88 14.83
CA CYS A 131 6.52 -7.58 13.55
C CYS A 131 7.57 -8.61 13.13
N GLU A 132 7.78 -8.65 11.82
CA GLU A 132 8.83 -9.40 11.15
C GLU A 132 9.67 -8.44 10.31
N VAL A 133 10.99 -8.60 10.34
CA VAL A 133 11.87 -7.96 9.36
C VAL A 133 12.06 -8.92 8.19
N ARG A 134 12.00 -8.39 6.97
CA ARG A 134 12.18 -9.13 5.73
C ARG A 134 13.27 -8.52 4.89
N ASP A 135 14.10 -9.38 4.30
CA ASP A 135 15.09 -8.95 3.31
C ASP A 135 14.45 -8.63 1.95
N ARG A 136 15.29 -8.25 0.98
CA ARG A 136 14.87 -7.94 -0.40
C ARG A 136 14.14 -9.10 -1.07
N ASP A 137 14.53 -10.34 -0.76
CA ASP A 137 13.95 -11.54 -1.35
C ASP A 137 12.67 -11.98 -0.62
N GLY A 138 12.31 -11.29 0.47
CA GLY A 138 11.13 -11.53 1.28
C GLY A 138 11.33 -12.55 2.41
N ASN A 139 12.56 -13.03 2.64
CA ASN A 139 12.88 -13.95 3.72
C ASN A 139 12.76 -13.23 5.06
N VAL A 140 12.20 -13.91 6.06
CA VAL A 140 12.10 -13.37 7.42
C VAL A 140 13.48 -13.46 8.09
N LEU A 141 13.96 -12.33 8.61
CA LEU A 141 15.20 -12.22 9.37
C LEU A 141 14.92 -12.40 10.86
N PRO A 142 15.77 -13.11 11.61
CA PRO A 142 15.65 -13.19 13.06
C PRO A 142 15.87 -11.81 13.69
N TRP A 143 15.11 -11.51 14.74
CA TRP A 143 15.41 -10.39 15.62
C TRP A 143 16.77 -10.65 16.31
N GLY A 144 17.70 -9.69 16.20
CA GLY A 144 19.05 -9.79 16.74
C GLY A 144 19.16 -9.53 18.24
#